data_AF-A0A0R2WYP5-F1
#
_entry.id   AF-A0A0R2WYP5-F1
#
_cell.length_a   1.000
_cell.length_b   1.000
_cell.length_c   1.000
_cell.angle_alpha   90.00
_cell.angle_beta   90.00
_cell.angle_gamma   90.00
#
_symmetry.space_group_name_H-M   'P 1'
#
loop_
_entity.id
_entity.type
_entity.pdbx_description
1 polymer ?
#
loop_
_entity_poly.entity_id
_entity_poly.type
_entity_poly.pdbx_seq_one_letter_code
_entity_poly.pdbx_strand_id
1 'polypeptide(L)'
;MQEENLDKSLEIANLIQQNFTKKLHRVDRKVKQDNFQVLRETIMPSVLIELGFLTYKPEGAYLNSINGQVQMGKAIADAIKDYVDHLRLNTVKEEKFNKVNTVINNNTVINNNEVEFKIQIASGKNKIETKPYNFKGLKNIEIKEVEGFFKYYYGVTTNYNEAVESLKTAKSAGYDSAFLVAFKNNEKISITESMKMQ
;
A
#
# COMPACT_ATOMS: atom_id res chain seq x y z
N MET A 1 12.05 -9.31 -4.56
CA MET A 1 12.42 -8.19 -5.44
C MET A 1 11.43 -7.98 -6.59
N GLN A 2 11.24 -8.93 -7.52
CA GLN A 2 10.35 -8.72 -8.68
C GLN A 2 8.87 -8.56 -8.30
N GLU A 3 8.34 -9.40 -7.39
CA GLU A 3 6.96 -9.27 -6.87
C GLU A 3 6.77 -8.02 -5.99
N GLU A 4 7.83 -7.51 -5.37
CA GLU A 4 7.74 -6.40 -4.43
C GLU A 4 7.63 -5.04 -5.14
N ASN A 5 8.38 -4.86 -6.23
CA ASN A 5 8.21 -3.69 -7.09
C ASN A 5 6.88 -3.76 -7.84
N LEU A 6 6.33 -4.94 -8.07
CA LEU A 6 5.03 -5.12 -8.70
C LEU A 6 3.90 -4.53 -7.84
N ASP A 7 3.89 -4.80 -6.54
CA ASP A 7 2.89 -4.23 -5.62
C ASP A 7 2.96 -2.70 -5.58
N LYS A 8 4.17 -2.17 -5.43
CA LYS A 8 4.45 -0.73 -5.45
C LYS A 8 4.03 -0.08 -6.78
N SER A 9 4.24 -0.78 -7.90
CA SER A 9 3.82 -0.34 -9.23
C SER A 9 2.30 -0.35 -9.39
N LEU A 10 1.61 -1.35 -8.84
CA LEU A 10 0.15 -1.43 -8.84
C LEU A 10 -0.48 -0.33 -8.00
N GLU A 11 0.12 -0.01 -6.84
CA GLU A 11 -0.35 1.07 -5.97
C GLU A 11 -0.32 2.42 -6.69
N ILE A 12 0.84 2.81 -7.25
CA ILE A 12 0.94 4.07 -7.99
C ILE A 12 0.11 4.06 -9.28
N ALA A 13 0.00 2.92 -9.98
CA ALA A 13 -0.88 2.80 -11.14
C ALA A 13 -2.34 3.04 -10.79
N ASN A 14 -2.80 2.51 -9.65
CA ASN A 14 -4.18 2.72 -9.18
C ASN A 14 -4.41 4.19 -8.82
N LEU A 15 -3.49 4.85 -8.12
CA LEU A 15 -3.60 6.29 -7.81
C LEU A 15 -3.73 7.13 -9.08
N ILE A 16 -2.92 6.86 -10.10
CA ILE A 16 -2.99 7.54 -11.40
C ILE A 16 -4.36 7.29 -12.07
N GLN A 17 -4.79 6.03 -12.14
CA GLN A 17 -6.06 5.63 -12.75
C GLN A 17 -7.25 6.31 -12.05
N GLN A 18 -7.25 6.33 -10.72
CA GLN A 18 -8.28 6.99 -9.92
C GLN A 18 -8.30 8.50 -10.16
N ASN A 19 -7.14 9.15 -10.30
CA ASN A 19 -7.09 10.57 -10.65
C ASN A 19 -7.71 10.84 -12.02
N PHE A 20 -7.44 10.01 -13.03
CA PHE A 20 -8.05 10.17 -14.36
C PHE A 20 -9.57 9.97 -14.33
N THR A 21 -10.05 8.94 -13.63
CA THR A 21 -11.49 8.64 -13.59
C THR A 21 -12.26 9.62 -12.70
N LYS A 22 -11.77 9.93 -11.51
CA LYS A 22 -12.49 10.76 -10.53
C LYS A 22 -12.32 12.26 -10.77
N LYS A 23 -11.13 12.74 -11.14
CA LYS A 23 -10.86 14.18 -11.32
C LYS A 23 -11.13 14.64 -12.75
N LEU A 24 -10.82 13.81 -13.75
CA LEU A 24 -10.91 14.17 -15.17
C LEU A 24 -12.06 13.48 -15.92
N HIS A 25 -12.84 12.64 -15.22
CA HIS A 25 -13.98 11.91 -15.78
C HIS A 25 -13.64 11.10 -17.04
N ARG A 26 -12.40 10.60 -17.11
CA ARG A 26 -11.97 9.68 -18.17
C ARG A 26 -12.55 8.29 -17.92
N VAL A 27 -12.74 7.53 -19.00
CA VAL A 27 -13.24 6.16 -18.92
C VAL A 27 -12.26 5.30 -18.13
N ASP A 28 -12.76 4.59 -17.12
CA ASP A 28 -11.96 3.65 -16.37
C ASP A 28 -11.71 2.36 -17.18
N ARG A 29 -10.45 2.14 -17.59
CA ARG A 29 -10.01 0.97 -18.35
C ARG A 29 -9.23 -0.04 -17.50
N LYS A 30 -9.18 0.19 -16.19
CA LYS A 30 -8.46 -0.60 -15.16
C LYS A 30 -6.95 -0.59 -15.31
N VAL A 31 -6.27 -0.87 -14.22
CA VAL A 31 -4.83 -1.19 -14.21
C VAL A 31 -4.63 -2.61 -14.75
N LYS A 32 -3.69 -2.78 -15.67
CA LYS A 32 -3.36 -4.06 -16.31
C LYS A 32 -1.86 -4.35 -16.17
N GLN A 33 -1.54 -5.63 -16.09
CA GLN A 33 -0.17 -6.12 -16.14
C GLN A 33 0.12 -6.60 -17.56
N ASP A 34 1.30 -6.26 -18.07
CA ASP A 34 1.74 -6.65 -19.41
C ASP A 34 3.26 -6.78 -19.44
N ASN A 35 3.79 -7.49 -20.43
CA ASN A 35 5.21 -7.83 -20.54
C ASN A 35 6.01 -6.81 -21.36
N PHE A 36 5.83 -5.52 -21.06
CA PHE A 36 6.60 -4.46 -21.71
C PHE A 36 8.03 -4.42 -21.16
N GLN A 37 9.01 -4.30 -22.06
CA GLN A 37 10.43 -4.26 -21.70
C GLN A 37 10.74 -3.18 -20.66
N VAL A 38 10.14 -2.00 -20.82
CA VAL A 38 10.32 -0.86 -19.91
C VAL A 38 9.77 -1.10 -18.50
N LEU A 39 8.84 -2.05 -18.33
CA LEU A 39 8.29 -2.41 -17.03
C LEU A 39 9.08 -3.57 -16.41
N ARG A 40 9.42 -4.59 -17.21
CA ARG A 40 10.03 -5.83 -16.70
C ARG A 40 11.52 -5.69 -16.36
N GLU A 41 12.25 -4.81 -17.06
CA GLU A 41 13.71 -4.61 -16.87
C GLU A 41 14.02 -3.49 -15.86
N THR A 42 13.00 -2.87 -15.26
CA THR A 42 13.18 -1.78 -14.29
C THR A 42 13.28 -2.32 -12.87
N ILE A 43 14.32 -1.91 -12.13
CA ILE A 43 14.61 -2.38 -10.76
C ILE A 43 13.89 -1.58 -9.66
N MET A 44 12.99 -0.67 -10.04
CA MET A 44 12.15 0.14 -9.14
C MET A 44 10.67 0.05 -9.58
N PRO A 45 9.71 0.55 -8.78
CA PRO A 45 8.31 0.62 -9.22
C PRO A 45 8.18 1.40 -10.53
N SER A 46 7.46 0.84 -11.50
CA SER A 46 7.34 1.41 -12.84
C SER A 46 5.94 1.19 -13.43
N VAL A 47 5.45 2.18 -14.16
CA VAL A 47 4.12 2.16 -14.81
C VAL A 47 4.22 2.74 -16.21
N LEU A 48 3.45 2.16 -17.14
CA LEU A 48 3.25 2.70 -18.48
C LEU A 48 1.82 3.20 -18.54
N ILE A 49 1.65 4.45 -18.99
CA ILE A 49 0.36 5.13 -18.96
C ILE A 49 -0.09 5.36 -20.40
N GLU A 50 -1.20 4.73 -20.76
CA GLU A 50 -1.93 5.02 -22.00
C GLU A 50 -2.96 6.12 -21.73
N LEU A 51 -2.67 7.35 -22.16
CA LEU A 51 -3.50 8.53 -21.87
C LEU A 51 -4.87 8.49 -22.59
N GLY A 52 -4.97 7.73 -23.67
CA GLY A 52 -6.20 7.55 -24.45
C GLY A 52 -5.94 7.20 -25.90
N PHE A 53 -7.00 6.96 -26.67
CA PHE A 53 -6.89 6.61 -28.09
C PHE A 53 -6.86 7.85 -28.98
N LEU A 54 -5.73 8.09 -29.65
CA LEU A 54 -5.62 9.13 -30.69
C LEU A 54 -6.51 8.85 -31.91
N THR A 55 -6.84 7.58 -32.16
CA THR A 55 -7.74 7.14 -33.24
C THR A 55 -9.21 7.47 -32.97
N TYR A 56 -9.60 7.70 -31.71
CA TYR A 56 -10.94 8.11 -31.34
C TYR A 56 -11.03 9.64 -31.29
N LYS A 57 -11.72 10.25 -32.26
CA LYS A 57 -11.73 11.72 -32.47
C LYS A 57 -11.94 12.55 -31.20
N PRO A 58 -12.94 12.28 -30.33
CA PRO A 58 -13.13 13.09 -29.12
C PRO A 58 -11.96 13.00 -28.13
N GLU A 59 -11.36 11.82 -27.96
CA GLU A 59 -10.23 11.61 -27.05
C GLU A 59 -8.93 12.19 -27.65
N GLY A 60 -8.70 12.00 -28.94
CA GLY A 60 -7.57 12.60 -29.66
C GLY A 60 -7.60 14.14 -29.62
N ALA A 61 -8.76 14.76 -29.80
CA ALA A 61 -8.90 16.22 -29.71
C ALA A 61 -8.59 16.74 -28.29
N TYR A 62 -9.05 16.05 -27.25
CA TYR A 62 -8.73 16.39 -25.87
C TYR A 62 -7.21 16.28 -25.59
N LEU A 63 -6.57 15.17 -25.98
CA LEU A 63 -5.14 14.92 -25.76
C LEU A 63 -4.23 15.86 -26.57
N ASN A 64 -4.71 16.36 -27.72
CA ASN A 64 -4.01 17.37 -28.51
C ASN A 64 -4.20 18.81 -28.01
N SER A 65 -5.11 19.03 -27.05
CA SER A 65 -5.34 20.37 -26.48
C SER A 65 -4.36 20.66 -25.34
N ILE A 66 -3.91 21.93 -25.25
CA ILE A 66 -3.05 22.39 -24.14
C ILE A 66 -3.72 22.12 -22.79
N ASN A 67 -5.02 22.41 -22.68
CA ASN A 67 -5.78 22.18 -21.46
C ASN A 67 -5.81 20.69 -21.06
N GLY A 68 -6.02 19.79 -22.02
CA GLY A 68 -6.01 18.34 -21.76
C GLY A 68 -4.64 17.82 -21.33
N GLN A 69 -3.57 18.30 -21.97
CA GLN A 69 -2.19 17.95 -21.60
C GLN A 69 -1.84 18.43 -20.19
N VAL A 70 -2.21 19.66 -19.83
CA VAL A 70 -2.00 20.22 -18.48
C VAL A 70 -2.79 19.43 -17.43
N GLN A 71 -4.05 19.11 -17.72
CA GLN A 71 -4.90 18.32 -16.82
C GLN A 71 -4.33 16.91 -16.57
N MET A 72 -3.96 16.20 -17.64
CA MET A 72 -3.36 14.87 -17.54
C MET A 72 -2.03 14.90 -16.79
N GLY A 73 -1.14 15.85 -17.13
CA GLY A 73 0.14 16.03 -16.45
C GLY A 73 -0.02 16.32 -14.96
N LYS A 74 -0.97 17.19 -14.59
CA LYS A 74 -1.28 17.48 -13.18
C LYS A 74 -1.83 16.27 -12.45
N ALA A 75 -2.75 15.51 -13.07
CA ALA A 75 -3.29 14.30 -12.47
C ALA A 75 -2.22 13.24 -12.18
N ILE A 76 -1.23 13.09 -13.07
CA ILE A 76 -0.07 12.21 -12.87
C ILE A 76 0.82 12.76 -11.74
N ALA A 77 1.15 14.05 -11.76
CA ALA A 77 1.99 14.68 -10.74
C ALA A 77 1.39 14.57 -9.33
N ASP A 78 0.09 14.83 -9.20
CA ASP A 78 -0.64 14.66 -7.94
C ASP A 78 -0.54 13.20 -7.45
N ALA A 79 -0.76 12.21 -8.33
CA ALA A 79 -0.69 10.80 -7.95
C ALA A 79 0.73 10.37 -7.50
N ILE A 80 1.77 10.87 -8.17
CA ILE A 80 3.16 10.62 -7.76
C ILE A 80 3.43 11.23 -6.40
N LYS A 81 2.96 12.47 -6.17
CA LYS A 81 3.12 13.14 -4.88
C LYS A 81 2.41 12.37 -3.77
N ASP A 82 1.15 11.97 -3.98
CA ASP A 82 0.37 11.18 -3.03
C ASP A 82 1.06 9.84 -2.72
N TYR A 83 1.57 9.16 -3.74
CA TYR A 83 2.33 7.92 -3.57
C TYR A 83 3.59 8.12 -2.71
N VAL A 84 4.39 9.15 -3.00
CA VAL A 84 5.61 9.46 -2.22
C VAL A 84 5.27 9.86 -0.78
N ASP A 85 4.20 10.63 -0.59
CA ASP A 85 3.74 11.03 0.74
C ASP A 85 3.28 9.79 1.54
N HIS A 86 2.58 8.84 0.92
CA HIS A 86 2.24 7.55 1.55
C HIS A 86 3.47 6.72 1.95
N LEU A 87 4.49 6.65 1.10
CA LEU A 87 5.74 5.96 1.43
C LEU A 87 6.44 6.60 2.64
N ARG A 88 6.46 7.93 2.71
CA ARG A 88 7.03 8.68 3.85
C ARG A 88 6.27 8.42 5.13
N LEU A 89 4.95 8.36 5.08
CA LEU A 89 4.08 8.10 6.25
C LEU A 89 4.24 6.68 6.82
N ASN A 90 4.58 5.71 5.97
CA ASN A 90 4.83 4.32 6.39
C ASN A 90 6.30 4.07 6.83
N THR A 91 7.16 5.09 6.73
CA THR A 91 8.55 5.02 7.19
C THR A 91 8.60 5.45 8.66
N VAL A 92 8.84 4.50 9.57
CA VAL A 92 9.15 4.81 10.96
C VAL A 92 10.44 5.63 10.99
N LYS A 93 10.36 6.92 11.34
CA LYS A 93 11.53 7.64 11.83
C LYS A 93 11.78 7.15 13.25
N GLU A 94 12.98 6.61 13.50
CA GLU A 94 13.44 6.28 14.84
C GLU A 94 13.55 7.57 15.67
N GLU A 95 12.47 7.96 16.35
CA GLU A 95 12.56 8.89 17.46
C GLU A 95 12.56 8.09 18.76
N LYS A 96 13.66 8.20 19.50
CA LYS A 96 13.90 7.54 20.78
C LYS A 96 12.88 8.05 21.81
N PHE A 97 11.86 7.25 22.11
CA PHE A 97 10.99 7.47 23.27
C PHE A 97 11.28 6.44 24.36
N ASN A 98 11.51 6.97 25.58
CA ASN A 98 11.92 6.22 26.75
C ASN A 98 10.84 5.24 27.23
N LYS A 99 11.27 4.03 27.60
CA LYS A 99 10.44 2.96 28.18
C LYS A 99 9.69 3.43 29.43
N VAL A 100 8.38 3.20 29.46
CA VAL A 100 7.63 3.02 30.70
C VAL A 100 6.87 1.69 30.62
N ASN A 101 7.10 0.82 31.61
CA ASN A 101 6.45 -0.48 31.76
C ASN A 101 5.05 -0.30 32.34
N THR A 102 4.02 -0.97 31.79
CA THR A 102 2.84 -1.34 32.58
C THR A 102 2.24 -2.69 32.17
N VAL A 103 1.75 -3.36 33.21
CA VAL A 103 1.28 -4.73 33.45
C VAL A 103 0.11 -5.20 32.58
N ILE A 104 0.16 -6.49 32.19
CA ILE A 104 -0.90 -7.28 31.54
C ILE A 104 -2.00 -7.62 32.53
N ASN A 105 -3.27 -7.39 32.16
CA ASN A 105 -4.41 -8.12 32.73
C ASN A 105 -5.35 -8.56 31.62
N ASN A 106 -5.63 -9.87 31.60
CA ASN A 106 -6.47 -10.56 30.63
C ASN A 106 -7.95 -10.24 30.86
N ASN A 107 -8.60 -9.61 29.87
CA ASN A 107 -10.01 -9.76 29.46
C ASN A 107 -10.42 -8.54 28.60
N THR A 108 -10.67 -8.73 27.31
CA THR A 108 -11.14 -7.67 26.39
C THR A 108 -12.20 -8.28 25.48
N VAL A 109 -13.51 -8.12 25.72
CA VAL A 109 -14.31 -6.89 25.47
C VAL A 109 -13.76 -6.11 24.28
N ILE A 110 -14.42 -6.29 23.13
CA ILE A 110 -14.14 -5.60 21.87
C ILE A 110 -14.56 -4.14 22.03
N ASN A 111 -13.61 -3.28 22.40
CA ASN A 111 -13.76 -1.84 22.29
C ASN A 111 -13.39 -1.44 20.85
N ASN A 112 -14.41 -1.18 20.03
CA ASN A 112 -14.31 -0.71 18.63
C ASN A 112 -13.75 0.73 18.49
N ASN A 113 -12.66 1.05 19.18
CA ASN A 113 -12.02 2.37 19.11
C ASN A 113 -10.50 2.35 19.22
N GLU A 114 -9.89 1.20 19.50
CA GLU A 114 -8.44 1.06 19.61
C GLU A 114 -7.79 0.91 18.24
N VAL A 115 -6.60 1.49 18.09
CA VAL A 115 -5.81 1.35 16.88
C VAL A 115 -5.07 0.01 16.91
N GLU A 116 -5.28 -0.79 15.87
CA GLU A 116 -4.54 -2.03 15.64
C GLU A 116 -3.36 -1.79 14.69
N PHE A 117 -2.17 -2.17 15.12
CA PHE A 117 -0.97 -2.22 14.30
C PHE A 117 -0.77 -3.61 13.73
N LYS A 118 -0.40 -3.67 12.45
CA LYS A 118 -0.12 -4.93 11.74
C LYS A 118 1.09 -4.76 10.83
N ILE A 119 1.81 -5.82 10.53
CA ILE A 119 2.94 -5.81 9.59
C ILE A 119 2.49 -6.40 8.27
N GLN A 120 2.38 -5.59 7.22
CA GLN A 120 2.09 -6.13 5.89
C GLN A 120 3.35 -6.82 5.35
N ILE A 121 3.27 -8.13 5.12
CA ILE A 121 4.41 -8.95 4.68
C ILE A 121 4.30 -9.40 3.23
N ALA A 122 3.09 -9.48 2.68
CA ALA A 122 2.86 -9.88 1.29
C ALA A 122 1.52 -9.36 0.76
N SER A 123 1.39 -9.30 -0.56
CA SER A 123 0.13 -9.08 -1.26
C SER A 123 0.12 -9.83 -2.59
N GLY A 124 -1.05 -10.22 -3.10
CA GLY A 124 -1.13 -10.92 -4.39
C GLY A 124 -2.56 -11.23 -4.84
N LYS A 125 -2.72 -11.55 -6.13
CA LYS A 125 -4.03 -11.92 -6.72
C LYS A 125 -4.49 -13.33 -6.34
N ASN A 126 -3.54 -14.22 -6.10
CA ASN A 126 -3.83 -15.60 -5.75
C ASN A 126 -3.89 -15.73 -4.23
N LYS A 127 -4.93 -16.42 -3.76
CA LYS A 127 -5.05 -16.75 -2.35
C LYS A 127 -4.01 -17.81 -1.98
N ILE A 128 -3.27 -17.54 -0.92
CA ILE A 128 -2.27 -18.42 -0.32
C ILE A 128 -2.78 -18.77 1.07
N GLU A 129 -2.70 -20.04 1.45
CA GLU A 129 -3.10 -20.46 2.79
C GLU A 129 -2.16 -19.87 3.84
N THR A 130 -2.70 -19.40 4.96
CA THR A 130 -1.99 -18.76 6.08
C THR A 130 -1.12 -19.72 6.92
N LYS A 131 -0.63 -20.78 6.30
CA LYS A 131 0.21 -21.80 6.93
C LYS A 131 1.67 -21.31 7.00
N PRO A 132 2.40 -21.60 8.09
CA PRO A 132 3.76 -21.06 8.28
C PRO A 132 4.76 -21.40 7.16
N TYR A 133 4.62 -22.54 6.48
CA TYR A 133 5.51 -22.91 5.37
C TYR A 133 5.39 -21.95 4.17
N ASN A 134 4.23 -21.34 3.94
CA ASN A 134 4.04 -20.31 2.93
C ASN A 134 4.62 -18.94 3.36
N PHE A 135 4.89 -18.78 4.66
CA PHE A 135 5.29 -17.50 5.26
C PHE A 135 6.65 -17.54 5.97
N LYS A 136 7.58 -18.36 5.46
CA LYS A 136 8.95 -18.50 5.99
C LYS A 136 9.00 -18.79 7.50
N GLY A 137 8.02 -19.54 8.00
CA GLY A 137 7.90 -19.91 9.40
C GLY A 137 7.13 -18.93 10.28
N LEU A 138 6.74 -17.76 9.77
CA LEU A 138 5.88 -16.83 10.50
C LEU A 138 4.51 -17.46 10.76
N LYS A 139 4.00 -17.28 11.98
CA LYS A 139 2.71 -17.81 12.44
C LYS A 139 1.70 -16.68 12.60
N ASN A 140 0.43 -17.05 12.70
CA ASN A 140 -0.70 -16.13 12.94
C ASN A 140 -0.81 -15.05 11.86
N ILE A 141 -0.79 -15.48 10.59
CA ILE A 141 -0.96 -14.58 9.46
C ILE A 141 -2.44 -14.29 9.26
N GLU A 142 -2.81 -13.01 9.25
CA GLU A 142 -4.13 -12.54 8.82
C GLU A 142 -4.14 -12.30 7.31
N ILE A 143 -5.27 -12.59 6.67
CA ILE A 143 -5.50 -12.31 5.25
C ILE A 143 -6.72 -11.39 5.11
N LYS A 144 -6.60 -10.34 4.30
CA LYS A 144 -7.71 -9.44 3.95
C LYS A 144 -7.76 -9.24 2.45
N GLU A 145 -8.95 -9.36 1.87
CA GLU A 145 -9.17 -8.99 0.47
C GLU A 145 -9.43 -7.49 0.36
N VAL A 146 -8.64 -6.81 -0.47
CA VAL A 146 -8.75 -5.37 -0.72
C VAL A 146 -8.57 -5.15 -2.22
N GLU A 147 -9.61 -4.63 -2.87
CA GLU A 147 -9.61 -4.29 -4.30
C GLU A 147 -9.18 -5.45 -5.22
N GLY A 148 -9.57 -6.68 -4.90
CA GLY A 148 -9.25 -7.89 -5.68
C GLY A 148 -7.85 -8.46 -5.44
N PHE A 149 -7.17 -8.01 -4.38
CA PHE A 149 -5.90 -8.55 -3.91
C PHE A 149 -6.03 -9.10 -2.49
N PHE A 150 -5.35 -10.21 -2.22
CA PHE A 150 -5.17 -10.76 -0.89
C PHE A 150 -3.94 -10.13 -0.25
N LYS A 151 -4.13 -9.38 0.83
CA LYS A 151 -3.08 -8.78 1.65
C LYS A 151 -2.85 -9.61 2.90
N TYR A 152 -1.58 -9.87 3.23
CA TYR A 152 -1.18 -10.71 4.35
C TYR A 152 -0.49 -9.89 5.42
N TYR A 153 -0.94 -10.07 6.66
CA TYR A 153 -0.47 -9.31 7.81
C TYR A 153 0.05 -10.24 8.91
N TYR A 154 1.15 -9.83 9.55
CA TYR A 154 1.79 -10.51 10.67
C TYR A 154 1.80 -9.59 11.89
N GLY A 155 1.83 -10.17 13.10
CA GLY A 155 2.10 -9.43 14.34
C GLY A 155 1.04 -8.39 14.67
N VAL A 156 -0.23 -8.79 14.70
CA VAL A 156 -1.34 -7.91 15.09
C VAL A 156 -1.23 -7.58 16.58
N THR A 157 -1.18 -6.29 16.89
CA THR A 157 -1.08 -5.78 18.27
C THR A 157 -1.62 -4.37 18.36
N THR A 158 -2.11 -3.94 19.51
CA THR A 158 -2.46 -2.53 19.79
C THR A 158 -1.26 -1.74 20.35
N ASN A 159 -0.15 -2.43 20.64
CA ASN A 159 1.07 -1.83 21.18
C ASN A 159 2.07 -1.52 20.07
N TYR A 160 2.41 -0.24 19.92
CA TYR A 160 3.35 0.22 18.90
C TYR A 160 4.73 -0.44 19.02
N ASN A 161 5.26 -0.61 20.24
CA ASN A 161 6.58 -1.19 20.45
C ASN A 161 6.62 -2.67 20.05
N GLU A 162 5.56 -3.43 20.35
CA GLU A 162 5.43 -4.82 19.90
C GLU A 162 5.33 -4.91 18.38
N ALA A 163 4.68 -3.93 17.74
CA ALA A 163 4.59 -3.87 16.29
C ALA A 163 5.97 -3.60 15.67
N VAL A 164 6.78 -2.73 16.27
CA VAL A 164 8.17 -2.49 15.84
C VAL A 164 9.03 -3.77 15.96
N GLU A 165 8.90 -4.54 17.04
CA GLU A 165 9.59 -5.83 17.18
C GLU A 165 9.09 -6.88 16.17
N SER A 166 7.78 -6.89 15.90
CA SER A 166 7.18 -7.75 14.88
C SER A 166 7.69 -7.40 13.48
N LEU A 167 7.86 -6.10 13.18
CA LEU A 167 8.44 -5.63 11.93
C LEU A 167 9.88 -6.12 11.77
N LYS A 168 10.69 -6.00 12.82
CA LYS A 168 12.07 -6.49 12.83
C LYS A 168 12.13 -8.01 12.62
N THR A 169 11.20 -8.74 13.23
CA THR A 169 11.08 -10.19 13.08
C THR A 169 10.72 -10.57 11.65
N ALA A 170 9.73 -9.89 11.05
CA ALA A 170 9.34 -10.12 9.67
C ALA A 170 10.52 -9.85 8.70
N LYS A 171 11.22 -8.73 8.88
CA LYS A 171 12.42 -8.41 8.07
C LYS A 171 13.52 -9.46 8.24
N SER A 172 13.81 -9.88 9.46
CA SER A 172 14.82 -10.93 9.73
C SER A 172 14.42 -12.29 9.15
N ALA A 173 13.14 -12.59 9.01
CA ALA A 173 12.65 -13.77 8.30
C ALA A 173 12.80 -13.67 6.77
N GLY A 174 13.24 -12.52 6.25
CA GLY A 174 13.47 -12.26 4.83
C GLY A 174 12.31 -11.57 4.13
N TYR A 175 11.44 -10.87 4.87
CA TYR A 175 10.46 -9.94 4.29
C TYR A 175 11.01 -8.52 4.32
N ASP A 176 11.98 -8.23 3.45
CA ASP A 176 12.68 -6.93 3.44
C ASP A 176 11.72 -5.75 3.18
N SER A 177 10.67 -6.00 2.38
CA SER A 177 9.55 -5.09 2.11
C SER A 177 8.66 -4.79 3.30
N ALA A 178 8.70 -5.62 4.35
CA ALA A 178 7.70 -5.57 5.39
C ALA A 178 7.60 -4.16 5.97
N PHE A 179 6.37 -3.69 6.15
CA PHE A 179 6.11 -2.36 6.68
C PHE A 179 4.95 -2.38 7.68
N LEU A 180 5.03 -1.46 8.63
CA LEU A 180 4.02 -1.25 9.65
C LEU A 180 2.82 -0.53 9.05
N VAL A 181 1.62 -1.02 9.36
CA VAL A 181 0.34 -0.38 9.03
C VAL A 181 -0.51 -0.25 10.29
N ALA A 182 -1.29 0.82 10.37
CA ALA A 182 -2.25 1.05 11.45
C ALA A 182 -3.68 1.00 10.91
N PHE A 183 -4.58 0.39 11.67
CA PHE A 183 -6.00 0.30 11.38
C PHE A 183 -6.83 0.82 12.56
N LYS A 184 -7.88 1.57 12.25
CA LYS A 184 -8.92 1.94 13.21
C LYS A 184 -10.26 1.64 12.56
N ASN A 185 -11.15 0.94 13.25
CA ASN A 185 -12.45 0.54 12.72
C ASN A 185 -12.38 -0.16 11.35
N ASN A 186 -11.37 -1.03 11.17
CA ASN A 186 -11.06 -1.71 9.90
C ASN A 186 -10.63 -0.81 8.73
N GLU A 187 -10.47 0.49 8.93
CA GLU A 187 -9.92 1.44 7.97
C GLU A 187 -8.44 1.71 8.24
N LYS A 188 -7.64 1.80 7.18
CA LYS A 188 -6.21 2.06 7.29
C LYS A 188 -5.99 3.55 7.59
N ILE A 189 -5.25 3.85 8.65
CA ILE A 189 -4.85 5.21 9.04
C ILE A 189 -3.34 5.39 8.96
N SER A 190 -2.86 6.64 8.97
CA SER A 190 -1.41 6.90 8.96
C SER A 190 -0.77 6.58 10.32
N ILE A 191 0.51 6.20 10.33
CA ILE A 191 1.23 5.93 11.59
C ILE A 191 1.26 7.21 12.46
N THR A 192 1.50 8.36 11.86
CA THR A 192 1.49 9.65 12.58
C THR A 192 0.14 9.96 13.21
N GLU A 193 -0.96 9.63 12.52
CA GLU A 193 -2.32 9.80 13.04
C GLU A 193 -2.60 8.80 14.17
N SER A 194 -2.18 7.54 14.04
CA SER A 194 -2.34 6.56 15.10
C SER A 194 -1.64 6.95 16.41
N MET A 195 -0.44 7.53 16.32
CA MET A 195 0.33 7.94 17.49
C MET A 195 -0.29 9.13 18.24
N LYS A 196 -1.18 9.91 17.59
CA LYS A 196 -1.95 10.98 18.26
C LYS A 196 -3.20 10.46 18.99
N MET A 197 -3.58 9.21 18.72
CA MET A 197 -4.79 8.58 19.25
C MET A 197 -4.49 7.57 20.38
N GLN A 198 -3.20 7.34 20.68
CA GLN A 198 -2.72 6.70 21.90
C GLN A 198 -2.54 7.74 23.01
#